data_AF-A0A7J5AN26-F1
#
_entry.id   AF-A0A7J5AN26-F1
#
_cell.length_a   1.000
_cell.length_b   1.000
_cell.length_c   1.000
_cell.angle_alpha   90.00
_cell.angle_beta   90.00
_cell.angle_gamma   90.00
#
_symmetry.space_group_name_H-M   'P 1'
#
loop_
_entity.id
_entity.type
_entity.pdbx_description
1 polymer ?
#
loop_
_entity_poly.entity_id
_entity_poly.type
_entity_poly.pdbx_seq_one_letter_code
_entity_poly.pdbx_strand_id
1 'polypeptide(L)'
;MQLSFSLFAVYLFHVIAAIIVYFIVEFIADKMPNQAGYAYLASIFLKIGFFVLIFQASVFANEQLTKPERFSLVIPLFLFLILEAIAVSKLLNSK
;
A
#
# COMPACT_ATOMS: atom_id res chain seq x y z
N MET A 1 -17.69 5.55 -18.11
CA MET A 1 -17.11 4.25 -17.71
C MET A 1 -17.48 4.05 -16.25
N GLN A 2 -18.29 3.04 -15.93
CA GLN A 2 -18.72 2.76 -14.57
C GLN A 2 -17.81 1.65 -14.04
N LEU A 3 -17.06 1.94 -12.98
CA LEU A 3 -16.20 0.97 -12.31
C LEU A 3 -17.05 0.15 -11.34
N SER A 4 -16.74 -1.15 -11.21
CA SER A 4 -17.39 -2.04 -10.24
C SER A 4 -17.05 -1.74 -8.78
N PHE A 5 -16.18 -0.75 -8.53
CA PHE A 5 -15.71 -0.34 -7.22
C PHE A 5 -15.46 1.17 -7.14
N SER A 6 -15.37 1.69 -5.92
CA SER A 6 -15.02 3.09 -5.68
C SER A 6 -13.51 3.31 -5.82
N LEU A 7 -13.10 4.00 -6.89
CA LEU A 7 -11.70 4.40 -7.07
C LEU A 7 -11.22 5.29 -5.92
N PHE A 8 -12.09 6.17 -5.41
CA PHE A 8 -11.79 6.99 -4.25
C PHE A 8 -11.45 6.14 -3.01
N ALA A 9 -12.19 5.06 -2.76
CA ALA A 9 -11.91 4.16 -1.65
C ALA A 9 -10.54 3.46 -1.79
N VAL A 10 -10.15 3.09 -3.01
CA VAL A 10 -8.83 2.50 -3.31
C VAL A 10 -7.71 3.49 -2.96
N TYR A 11 -7.80 4.72 -3.44
CA TYR A 11 -6.80 5.75 -3.11
C TYR A 11 -6.77 6.08 -1.62
N LEU A 12 -7.94 6.22 -0.98
CA LEU A 12 -8.05 6.50 0.45
C LEU A 12 -7.41 5.39 1.30
N PHE A 13 -7.65 4.12 0.95
CA PHE A 13 -6.98 2.99 1.59
C PHE A 13 -5.46 3.13 1.51
N HIS A 14 -4.91 3.41 0.33
CA HIS A 14 -3.46 3.51 0.16
C HIS A 14 -2.86 4.71 0.91
N VAL A 15 -3.55 5.84 1.00
CA VAL A 15 -3.13 7.01 1.80
C VAL A 15 -3.06 6.63 3.28
N ILE A 16 -4.14 6.06 3.84
CA ILE A 16 -4.19 5.67 5.24
C ILE A 16 -3.10 4.63 5.55
N ALA A 17 -2.99 3.60 4.71
CA ALA A 17 -1.97 2.57 4.87
C ALA A 17 -0.55 3.14 4.82
N ALA A 18 -0.26 4.09 3.92
CA ALA A 18 1.05 4.71 3.83
C ALA A 18 1.42 5.54 5.07
N ILE A 19 0.45 6.26 5.64
CA ILE A 19 0.65 6.99 6.90
C ILE A 19 0.97 6.01 8.04
N ILE A 20 0.22 4.90 8.14
CA ILE A 20 0.46 3.87 9.16
C ILE A 20 1.85 3.23 8.98
N VAL A 21 2.20 2.85 7.76
CA VAL A 21 3.51 2.26 7.43
C VAL A 21 4.64 3.21 7.82
N TYR A 22 4.52 4.50 7.48
CA TYR A 22 5.53 5.50 7.82
C TYR A 22 5.75 5.60 9.32
N PHE A 23 4.68 5.73 10.12
CA PHE A 23 4.80 5.82 11.57
C PHE A 23 5.33 4.53 12.22
N ILE A 24 4.96 3.36 11.71
CA ILE A 24 5.53 2.09 12.17
C ILE A 24 7.04 2.10 11.94
N VAL A 25 7.48 2.45 10.73
CA VAL A 25 8.91 2.46 10.38
C VAL A 25 9.67 3.51 11.19
N GLU A 26 9.10 4.70 11.38
CA GLU A 26 9.70 5.76 12.22
C GLU A 26 9.87 5.29 13.66
N PHE A 27 8.83 4.71 14.25
CA PHE A 27 8.88 4.19 15.61
C PHE A 27 9.90 3.07 15.78
N ILE A 28 9.95 2.13 14.82
CA ILE A 28 10.94 1.04 14.85
C ILE A 28 12.35 1.57 14.59
N ALA A 29 12.53 2.57 13.72
CA ALA A 29 13.83 3.20 13.49
C ALA A 29 14.40 3.83 14.77
N ASP A 30 13.54 4.45 15.60
CA ASP A 30 13.95 5.07 16.86
C ASP A 30 14.33 4.05 17.95
N LYS A 31 13.70 2.87 17.95
CA LYS A 31 13.91 1.85 18.99
C LYS A 31 14.90 0.76 18.58
N MET A 32 14.88 0.37 17.32
CA MET A 32 15.56 -0.78 16.74
C MET A 32 15.96 -0.47 15.28
N PRO A 33 16.90 0.47 15.04
CA PRO A 33 17.22 0.98 13.70
C PRO A 33 17.60 -0.13 12.71
N ASN A 34 18.34 -1.14 13.17
CA ASN A 34 18.73 -2.30 12.36
C ASN A 34 17.56 -3.16 11.87
N GLN A 35 16.35 -2.99 12.43
CA GLN A 35 15.15 -3.75 12.07
C GLN A 35 14.13 -2.92 11.27
N ALA A 36 14.35 -1.62 11.09
CA ALA A 36 13.35 -0.73 10.48
C ALA A 36 13.06 -1.07 9.00
N GLY A 37 14.07 -1.53 8.26
CA GLY A 37 13.89 -2.05 6.89
C GLY A 37 13.00 -3.29 6.84
N TYR A 38 13.13 -4.20 7.82
CA TYR A 38 12.26 -5.38 7.92
C TYR A 38 10.83 -5.00 8.34
N ALA A 39 10.68 -4.01 9.22
CA ALA A 39 9.38 -3.47 9.59
C ALA A 39 8.64 -2.88 8.37
N TYR A 40 9.36 -2.20 7.48
CA TYR A 40 8.80 -1.74 6.22
C TYR A 40 8.29 -2.91 5.35
N LEU A 41 9.13 -3.92 5.11
CA LEU A 41 8.76 -5.09 4.30
C LEU A 41 7.54 -5.83 4.87
N ALA A 42 7.51 -6.05 6.19
CA ALA A 42 6.38 -6.67 6.87
C ALA A 42 5.09 -5.83 6.73
N SER A 43 5.21 -4.50 6.84
CA SER A 43 4.07 -3.59 6.70
C SER A 43 3.52 -3.59 5.27
N ILE A 44 4.39 -3.66 4.25
CA ILE A 44 3.97 -3.81 2.85
C ILE A 44 3.26 -5.14 2.62
N PHE A 45 3.77 -6.24 3.17
CA PHE A 45 3.12 -7.54 3.09
C PHE A 45 1.70 -7.50 3.69
N LEU A 46 1.55 -6.92 4.88
CA LEU A 46 0.25 -6.75 5.53
C LEU A 46 -0.67 -5.82 4.74
N LYS A 47 -0.16 -4.71 4.22
CA LYS A 47 -0.91 -3.76 3.38
C LYS A 47 -1.50 -4.44 2.15
N ILE A 48 -0.71 -5.25 1.45
CA ILE A 48 -1.18 -6.00 0.27
C ILE A 48 -2.25 -7.02 0.70
N GLY A 49 -2.03 -7.74 1.82
CA GLY A 49 -3.02 -8.66 2.38
C GLY A 49 -4.36 -7.97 2.68
N PHE A 50 -4.34 -6.84 3.41
CA PHE A 50 -5.54 -6.07 3.72
C PHE A 50 -6.21 -5.50 2.47
N PHE A 51 -5.43 -5.04 1.48
CA PHE A 51 -5.97 -4.58 0.20
C PHE A 51 -6.78 -5.69 -0.47
N VAL A 52 -6.20 -6.89 -0.57
CA VAL A 52 -6.89 -8.05 -1.17
C VAL A 52 -8.14 -8.42 -0.39
N LEU A 53 -8.11 -8.39 0.95
CA LEU A 53 -9.28 -8.73 1.77
C LEU A 53 -10.41 -7.70 1.68
N ILE A 54 -10.08 -6.41 1.71
CA ILE A 54 -11.06 -5.32 1.66
C ILE A 54 -11.68 -5.20 0.26
N PHE A 55 -10.86 -5.32 -0.79
CA PHE A 55 -11.29 -5.22 -2.18
C PHE A 55 -11.50 -6.58 -2.84
N GLN A 56 -11.73 -7.64 -2.05
CA GLN A 56 -11.83 -9.02 -2.52
C GLN A 56 -12.85 -9.21 -3.65
N ALA A 57 -13.99 -8.51 -3.59
CA ALA A 57 -15.03 -8.61 -4.61
C ALA A 57 -14.56 -8.08 -5.97
N SER A 58 -13.66 -7.09 -5.97
CA SER A 58 -13.06 -6.56 -7.18
C SER A 58 -11.85 -7.38 -7.62
N VAL A 59 -11.02 -7.82 -6.68
CA VAL A 59 -9.78 -8.59 -6.96
C VAL A 59 -10.10 -10.01 -7.45
N PHE A 60 -11.11 -10.66 -6.86
CA PHE A 60 -11.54 -12.02 -7.20
C PHE A 60 -12.91 -12.03 -7.92
N ALA A 61 -13.22 -10.97 -8.66
CA ALA A 61 -14.46 -10.92 -9.44
C ALA A 61 -14.55 -12.16 -10.36
N ASN A 62 -15.67 -12.88 -10.28
CA ASN A 62 -15.92 -14.06 -11.12
C ASN A 62 -15.98 -13.70 -12.62
N GLU A 63 -16.33 -12.46 -12.93
CA GLU A 63 -16.23 -11.90 -14.27
C GLU A 63 -14.86 -11.27 -14.48
N GLN A 64 -14.28 -11.46 -15.66
CA GLN A 64 -12.98 -10.88 -15.99
C GLN A 64 -13.06 -9.36 -15.91
N LEU A 65 -12.36 -8.76 -14.95
CA LEU A 65 -12.17 -7.31 -14.90
C LEU A 65 -11.74 -6.78 -16.26
N THR A 66 -12.37 -5.71 -16.69
CA THR A 66 -11.95 -4.98 -17.89
C THR A 66 -10.53 -4.45 -17.71
N LYS A 67 -9.78 -4.25 -18.80
CA LYS A 67 -8.42 -3.69 -18.71
C LYS A 67 -8.38 -2.38 -17.88
N PRO A 68 -9.31 -1.43 -18.06
CA PRO A 68 -9.33 -0.20 -17.26
C PRO A 68 -9.53 -0.43 -15.75
N GLU A 69 -10.35 -1.40 -15.35
CA GLU A 69 -10.55 -1.74 -13.94
C GLU A 69 -9.28 -2.33 -13.32
N ARG A 70 -8.57 -3.20 -14.04
CA ARG A 70 -7.27 -3.73 -13.57
C ARG A 70 -6.26 -2.62 -13.37
N PHE A 71 -6.13 -1.72 -14.34
CA PHE A 71 -5.23 -0.56 -14.21
C PHE A 71 -5.63 0.35 -13.05
N SER A 72 -6.93 0.51 -12.80
CA SER A 72 -7.46 1.32 -11.71
C SER A 72 -7.19 0.75 -10.31
N LEU A 73 -6.83 -0.54 -10.19
CA LEU A 73 -6.36 -1.15 -8.94
C LEU A 73 -4.82 -1.18 -8.87
N VAL A 74 -4.16 -1.53 -9.98
CA VAL A 74 -2.70 -1.75 -10.03
C VAL A 74 -1.91 -0.44 -9.99
N ILE A 75 -2.37 0.61 -10.68
CA ILE A 75 -1.66 1.89 -10.73
C ILE A 75 -1.58 2.52 -9.33
N PRO A 76 -2.68 2.65 -8.56
CA PRO A 76 -2.60 3.17 -7.19
C PRO A 76 -1.67 2.34 -6.31
N LEU A 77 -1.73 1.01 -6.39
CA LEU A 77 -0.87 0.13 -5.61
C LEU A 77 0.61 0.45 -5.84
N PHE A 78 1.09 0.42 -7.08
CA PHE A 78 2.50 0.68 -7.37
C PHE A 78 2.91 2.13 -7.12
N LEU A 79 2.03 3.09 -7.40
CA LEU A 79 2.29 4.50 -7.13
C LEU A 79 2.59 4.71 -5.64
N PHE A 80 1.76 4.17 -4.74
CA PHE A 80 2.00 4.30 -3.31
C PHE A 80 3.21 3.50 -2.83
N LEU A 81 3.44 2.27 -3.33
CA LEU A 81 4.62 1.48 -2.95
C LEU A 81 5.93 2.18 -3.28
N ILE A 82 6.01 2.84 -4.45
CA ILE A 82 7.20 3.59 -4.86
C ILE A 82 7.37 4.82 -3.95
N LEU A 83 6.30 5.57 -3.71
CA LEU A 83 6.36 6.75 -2.83
C LEU A 83 6.77 6.38 -1.40
N GLU A 84 6.21 5.29 -0.87
CA GLU A 84 6.56 4.75 0.45
C GLU A 84 8.03 4.32 0.50
N ALA A 85 8.51 3.59 -0.51
CA ALA A 85 9.91 3.18 -0.57
C ALA A 85 10.87 4.37 -0.58
N ILE A 86 10.55 5.43 -1.33
CA ILE A 86 11.33 6.68 -1.35
C ILE A 86 11.27 7.38 0.01
N ALA A 87 10.07 7.53 0.59
CA ALA A 87 9.88 8.21 1.88
C ALA A 87 10.61 7.48 3.02
N VAL A 88 10.47 6.16 3.08
CA VAL A 88 11.14 5.30 4.06
C VAL A 88 12.66 5.31 3.84
N SER A 89 13.14 5.21 2.60
CA SER A 89 14.58 5.28 2.33
C SER A 89 15.18 6.61 2.80
N LYS A 90 14.49 7.73 2.57
CA LYS A 90 14.91 9.04 3.08
C LYS A 90 14.90 9.09 4.60
N LEU A 91 13.83 8.61 5.24
CA LEU A 91 13.71 8.53 6.69
C LEU A 91 14.87 7.75 7.31
N LEU A 92 15.15 6.55 6.81
CA LEU A 92 16.20 5.68 7.34
C LEU A 92 17.61 6.21 7.07
N ASN A 93 17.83 6.92 5.96
CA ASN A 93 19.11 7.58 5.68
C ASN A 93 19.32 8.87 6.49
N SER A 94 18.27 9.40 7.12
CA SER A 94 18.34 10.60 7.97
C SER A 94 18.38 10.30 9.47
N LYS A 95 18.27 9.02 9.86
CA LYS A 95 18.34 8.52 11.24
C LYS A 95 19.75 7.99 11.48
#